data_AF-V4QEF2-F1
#
_entry.id   AF-V4QEF2-F1
#
_cell.length_a   1.000
_cell.length_b   1.000
_cell.length_c   1.000
_cell.angle_alpha   90.00
_cell.angle_beta   90.00
_cell.angle_gamma   90.00
#
_symmetry.space_group_name_H-M   'P 1'
#
loop_
_entity.id
_entity.type
_entity.pdbx_description
1 polymer ?
#
loop_
_entity_poly.entity_id
_entity_poly.type
_entity_poly.pdbx_seq_one_letter_code
_entity_poly.pdbx_strand_id
1 'polypeptide(L)'
;MKPHTSALLLMSLAFPVLADDIAMEDQSQILTGAGDPASSKYFQPPKESELPDNAYGQLVQQGRAIFVDTKTHAPDYVGNGLACANCHLEQGRKANSAPLWAAYTMYPAYRKKNDKVNSYAERLQGCFQFSMNGKAPEADGPVIAALSAYSYWLATGAPTGQELPGRAYPEVPQPEGGYDLAKGEQVYDAQCAVCHGPNGEGQKSGDLYVFPPLWGGGLVQLGCWHASNQHGCGVHQGKHATGQRRHPVR
;
A
#
# COMPACT_ATOMS: atom_id res chain seq x y z
N MET A 1 -34.48 -75.09 -17.57
CA MET A 1 -34.97 -73.98 -16.72
C MET A 1 -34.47 -74.19 -15.29
N LYS A 2 -33.39 -73.46 -14.91
CA LYS A 2 -32.97 -73.07 -13.55
C LYS A 2 -31.73 -72.17 -13.71
N PRO A 3 -31.58 -71.09 -12.93
CA PRO A 3 -30.64 -70.00 -13.22
C PRO A 3 -29.29 -70.22 -12.51
N HIS A 4 -28.20 -69.76 -13.12
CA HIS A 4 -26.96 -69.49 -12.40
C HIS A 4 -26.66 -68.00 -12.49
N THR A 5 -27.05 -67.29 -11.43
CA THR A 5 -26.65 -65.93 -11.09
C THR A 5 -25.16 -65.92 -10.73
N SER A 6 -24.31 -65.38 -11.61
CA SER A 6 -22.96 -64.96 -11.25
C SER A 6 -23.01 -63.54 -10.68
N ALA A 7 -22.81 -63.43 -9.38
CA ALA A 7 -22.58 -62.15 -8.70
C ALA A 7 -21.18 -61.63 -9.09
N LEU A 8 -21.12 -60.56 -9.87
CA LEU A 8 -19.89 -59.79 -10.05
C LEU A 8 -19.77 -58.80 -8.89
N LEU A 9 -18.82 -59.04 -7.99
CA LEU A 9 -18.44 -58.13 -6.92
C LEU A 9 -17.62 -57.00 -7.52
N LEU A 10 -18.21 -55.80 -7.69
CA LEU A 10 -17.50 -54.58 -8.06
C LEU A 10 -16.72 -54.07 -6.85
N MET A 11 -15.41 -54.33 -6.84
CA MET A 11 -14.48 -53.73 -5.87
C MET A 11 -14.25 -52.26 -6.26
N SER A 12 -14.96 -51.35 -5.59
CA SER A 12 -14.75 -49.91 -5.72
C SER A 12 -13.45 -49.51 -5.01
N LEU A 13 -12.40 -49.28 -5.80
CA LEU A 13 -11.17 -48.62 -5.35
C LEU A 13 -11.45 -47.14 -5.10
N ALA A 14 -11.61 -46.76 -3.84
CA ALA A 14 -11.59 -45.36 -3.42
C ALA A 14 -10.14 -44.89 -3.40
N PHE A 15 -9.76 -44.06 -4.37
CA PHE A 15 -8.50 -43.32 -4.29
C PHE A 15 -8.69 -42.16 -3.31
N PRO A 16 -7.85 -42.02 -2.27
CA PRO A 16 -7.84 -40.81 -1.47
C PRO A 16 -7.37 -39.67 -2.36
N VAL A 17 -8.23 -38.68 -2.56
CA VAL A 17 -7.83 -37.38 -3.08
C VAL A 17 -6.98 -36.74 -1.99
N LEU A 18 -5.66 -36.87 -2.11
CA LEU A 18 -4.75 -35.99 -1.39
C LEU A 18 -4.95 -34.62 -2.00
N ALA A 19 -5.66 -33.75 -1.28
CA ALA A 19 -5.56 -32.32 -1.51
C ALA A 19 -4.14 -31.95 -1.08
N ASP A 20 -3.22 -31.88 -2.05
CA ASP A 20 -1.98 -31.16 -1.85
C ASP A 20 -2.38 -29.74 -1.41
N ASP A 21 -1.82 -29.30 -0.27
CA ASP A 21 -1.91 -27.91 0.16
C ASP A 21 -1.35 -27.06 -0.97
N ILE A 22 -2.22 -26.44 -1.77
CA ILE A 22 -1.84 -25.39 -2.71
C ILE A 22 -1.44 -24.21 -1.83
N ALA A 23 -0.19 -24.21 -1.39
CA ALA A 23 0.44 -23.05 -0.79
C ALA A 23 0.53 -22.00 -1.89
N MET A 24 -0.46 -21.11 -1.96
CA MET A 24 -0.39 -19.95 -2.85
C MET A 24 0.75 -19.08 -2.33
N GLU A 25 1.86 -18.99 -3.07
CA GLU A 25 2.98 -18.15 -2.67
C GLU A 25 2.48 -16.71 -2.47
N ASP A 26 2.79 -16.14 -1.30
CA ASP A 26 2.57 -14.72 -1.04
C ASP A 26 3.24 -13.94 -2.15
N GLN A 27 2.49 -13.10 -2.87
CA GLN A 27 3.07 -12.30 -3.94
C GLN A 27 3.96 -11.16 -3.39
N SER A 28 4.10 -11.05 -2.07
CA SER A 28 5.25 -10.39 -1.42
C SER A 28 6.60 -11.09 -1.67
N GLN A 29 6.56 -12.37 -2.08
CA GLN A 29 7.69 -13.26 -2.38
C GLN A 29 7.92 -13.40 -3.89
N ILE A 30 7.16 -12.71 -4.75
CA ILE A 30 7.66 -12.44 -6.10
C ILE A 30 8.94 -11.66 -5.82
N LEU A 31 10.08 -12.34 -6.01
CA LEU A 31 11.39 -11.73 -5.85
C LEU A 31 11.30 -10.41 -6.60
N THR A 32 11.55 -9.32 -5.87
CA THR A 32 11.93 -8.07 -6.49
C THR A 32 13.08 -8.46 -7.39
N GLY A 33 12.78 -8.69 -8.66
CA GLY A 33 13.79 -8.66 -9.67
C GLY A 33 14.37 -7.28 -9.43
N ALA A 34 15.58 -7.23 -8.88
CA ALA A 34 16.42 -6.07 -8.94
C ALA A 34 16.62 -5.86 -10.44
N GLY A 35 15.59 -5.30 -11.08
CA GLY A 35 15.69 -4.75 -12.40
C GLY A 35 16.87 -3.85 -12.28
N ASP A 36 17.85 -4.10 -13.14
CA ASP A 36 19.14 -3.46 -13.09
C ASP A 36 18.90 -1.96 -12.80
N PRO A 37 19.38 -1.42 -11.67
CA PRO A 37 19.24 0.01 -11.39
C PRO A 37 19.91 0.85 -12.49
N ALA A 38 20.73 0.22 -13.35
CA ALA A 38 21.31 0.79 -14.55
C ALA A 38 20.44 0.64 -15.83
N SER A 39 19.27 -0.02 -15.79
CA SER A 39 18.30 0.05 -16.89
C SER A 39 17.73 1.46 -16.95
N SER A 40 18.28 2.25 -17.87
CA SER A 40 18.15 3.70 -17.95
C SER A 40 16.73 4.27 -18.12
N LYS A 41 15.66 3.47 -18.10
CA LYS A 41 14.27 3.95 -18.23
C LYS A 41 13.28 3.10 -17.46
N TYR A 42 12.82 3.60 -16.31
CA TYR A 42 11.57 3.14 -15.69
C TYR A 42 10.39 3.32 -16.66
N PHE A 43 9.32 2.53 -16.46
CA PHE A 43 8.07 2.70 -17.17
C PHE A 43 7.59 4.16 -17.10
N GLN A 44 7.10 4.68 -18.22
CA GLN A 44 6.65 6.07 -18.34
C GLN A 44 5.12 6.07 -18.51
N PRO A 45 4.36 6.48 -17.48
CA PRO A 45 2.92 6.65 -17.61
C PRO A 45 2.56 7.72 -18.65
N PRO A 46 1.35 7.67 -19.22
CA PRO A 46 0.88 8.70 -20.15
C PRO A 46 0.96 10.10 -19.56
N LYS A 47 1.24 11.09 -20.40
CA LYS A 47 1.21 12.50 -20.06
C LYS A 47 -0.24 12.95 -19.89
N GLU A 48 -0.47 13.92 -19.01
CA GLU A 48 -1.81 14.48 -18.78
C GLU A 48 -2.43 15.08 -20.05
N SER A 49 -1.62 15.59 -20.98
CA SER A 49 -2.04 16.07 -22.30
C SER A 49 -2.60 14.96 -23.22
N GLU A 50 -2.34 13.69 -22.91
CA GLU A 50 -2.82 12.53 -23.67
C GLU A 50 -4.14 11.97 -23.10
N LEU A 51 -4.66 12.59 -22.03
CA LEU A 51 -5.92 12.19 -21.45
C LEU A 51 -7.08 12.56 -22.40
N PRO A 52 -7.97 11.61 -22.75
CA PRO A 52 -9.07 11.91 -23.66
C PRO A 52 -10.10 12.83 -22.98
N ASP A 53 -10.64 13.79 -23.72
CA ASP A 53 -11.72 14.66 -23.25
C ASP A 53 -13.08 13.98 -23.41
N ASN A 54 -13.34 12.99 -22.55
CA ASN A 54 -14.59 12.25 -22.51
C ASN A 54 -14.93 11.80 -21.07
N ALA A 55 -16.04 11.08 -20.90
CA ALA A 55 -16.48 10.59 -19.58
C ALA A 55 -15.41 9.76 -18.84
N TYR A 56 -14.61 8.98 -19.57
CA TYR A 56 -13.50 8.24 -18.98
C TYR A 56 -12.39 9.18 -18.49
N GLY A 57 -11.97 10.15 -19.30
CA GLY A 57 -10.99 11.15 -18.90
C GLY A 57 -11.44 11.98 -17.69
N GLN A 58 -12.72 12.34 -17.61
CA GLN A 58 -13.29 13.01 -16.45
C GLN A 58 -13.21 12.14 -15.19
N LEU A 59 -13.49 10.83 -15.29
CA LEU A 59 -13.36 9.91 -14.17
C LEU A 59 -11.90 9.76 -13.71
N VAL A 60 -10.95 9.73 -14.66
CA VAL A 60 -9.51 9.74 -14.37
C VAL A 60 -9.09 11.03 -13.64
N GLN A 61 -9.58 12.19 -14.08
CA GLN A 61 -9.33 13.47 -13.40
C GLN A 61 -9.90 13.50 -11.99
N GLN A 62 -11.11 12.96 -11.78
CA GLN A 62 -11.70 12.81 -10.44
C GLN A 62 -10.84 11.91 -9.56
N GLY A 63 -10.37 10.78 -10.09
CA GLY A 63 -9.47 9.87 -9.38
C GLY A 63 -8.16 10.54 -8.97
N ARG A 64 -7.56 11.31 -9.90
CA ARG A 64 -6.37 12.12 -9.62
C ARG A 64 -6.64 13.15 -8.51
N ALA A 65 -7.78 13.85 -8.56
CA ALA A 65 -8.16 14.83 -7.55
C ALA A 65 -8.25 14.19 -6.15
N ILE A 66 -8.95 13.06 -6.03
CA ILE A 66 -9.01 12.27 -4.79
C ILE A 66 -7.62 11.81 -4.35
N PHE A 67 -6.74 11.45 -5.29
CA PHE A 67 -5.40 10.96 -4.96
C PHE A 67 -4.49 12.04 -4.37
N VAL A 68 -4.52 13.24 -4.95
CA VAL A 68 -3.64 14.36 -4.55
C VAL A 68 -4.20 15.17 -3.39
N ASP A 69 -5.52 15.21 -3.23
CA ASP A 69 -6.21 15.95 -2.16
C ASP A 69 -7.40 15.14 -1.62
N THR A 70 -7.07 14.04 -0.94
CA THR A 70 -8.05 13.04 -0.52
C THR A 70 -9.05 13.57 0.48
N LYS A 71 -8.62 14.43 1.42
CA LYS A 71 -9.50 14.99 2.45
C LYS A 71 -10.56 15.92 1.84
N THR A 72 -10.21 16.71 0.84
CA THR A 72 -11.17 17.62 0.18
C THR A 72 -12.17 16.87 -0.68
N HIS A 73 -11.73 15.83 -1.41
CA HIS A 73 -12.58 15.13 -2.37
C HIS A 73 -13.27 13.86 -1.84
N ALA A 74 -12.83 13.34 -0.70
CA ALA A 74 -13.40 12.15 -0.05
C ALA A 74 -13.43 12.29 1.48
N PRO A 75 -13.98 13.41 2.05
CA PRO A 75 -13.86 13.74 3.48
C PRO A 75 -14.44 12.67 4.40
N ASP A 76 -15.54 12.01 3.99
CA ASP A 76 -16.24 10.99 4.75
C ASP A 76 -15.40 9.73 5.01
N TYR A 77 -14.32 9.55 4.24
CA TYR A 77 -13.48 8.35 4.27
C TYR A 77 -12.10 8.59 4.87
N VAL A 78 -11.79 9.82 5.28
CA VAL A 78 -10.45 10.21 5.77
C VAL A 78 -10.55 10.76 7.19
N GLY A 79 -9.90 10.08 8.15
CA GLY A 79 -9.89 10.49 9.56
C GLY A 79 -8.67 11.31 9.98
N ASN A 80 -7.66 11.42 9.12
CA ASN A 80 -6.50 12.31 9.33
C ASN A 80 -6.46 13.46 8.31
N GLY A 81 -5.30 14.10 8.13
CA GLY A 81 -5.07 15.19 7.15
C GLY A 81 -4.13 14.79 6.00
N LEU A 82 -3.88 13.49 5.82
CA LEU A 82 -3.03 12.99 4.75
C LEU A 82 -3.78 12.95 3.42
N ALA A 83 -3.02 12.84 2.34
CA ALA A 83 -3.43 12.49 0.99
C ALA A 83 -2.58 11.31 0.49
N CYS A 84 -3.08 10.54 -0.48
CA CYS A 84 -2.32 9.41 -1.05
C CYS A 84 -0.95 9.87 -1.60
N ALA A 85 -0.92 11.06 -2.21
CA ALA A 85 0.29 11.68 -2.75
C ALA A 85 1.39 12.00 -1.71
N ASN A 86 1.09 11.99 -0.40
CA ASN A 86 2.13 12.17 0.62
C ASN A 86 3.10 10.98 0.71
N CYS A 87 2.67 9.78 0.30
CA CYS A 87 3.52 8.57 0.30
C CYS A 87 3.82 8.07 -1.12
N HIS A 88 2.89 8.31 -2.04
CA HIS A 88 2.98 7.91 -3.44
C HIS A 88 3.34 9.12 -4.31
N LEU A 89 4.64 9.37 -4.40
CA LEU A 89 5.18 10.63 -4.92
C LEU A 89 4.88 10.85 -6.41
N GLU A 90 4.97 12.11 -6.83
CA GLU A 90 4.61 12.58 -8.18
C GLU A 90 3.21 12.09 -8.57
N GLN A 91 2.27 12.19 -7.62
CA GLN A 91 0.87 11.82 -7.83
C GLN A 91 0.71 10.34 -8.22
N GLY A 92 1.57 9.47 -7.67
CA GLY A 92 1.57 8.04 -7.95
C GLY A 92 2.35 7.62 -9.19
N ARG A 93 3.16 8.51 -9.77
CA ARG A 93 3.96 8.25 -10.98
C ARG A 93 5.41 7.87 -10.68
N LYS A 94 5.95 8.32 -9.54
CA LYS A 94 7.38 8.21 -9.25
C LYS A 94 7.76 6.73 -9.03
N ALA A 95 8.68 6.23 -9.86
CA ALA A 95 9.34 4.96 -9.61
C ALA A 95 10.01 4.97 -8.22
N ASN A 96 10.12 3.80 -7.59
CA ASN A 96 10.70 3.64 -6.25
C ASN A 96 9.88 4.31 -5.13
N SER A 97 8.62 4.67 -5.40
CA SER A 97 7.71 5.32 -4.45
C SER A 97 6.32 4.67 -4.47
N ALA A 98 6.31 3.34 -4.62
CA ALA A 98 5.09 2.54 -4.78
C ALA A 98 4.10 3.12 -5.82
N PRO A 99 4.52 3.35 -7.07
CA PRO A 99 3.68 3.98 -8.08
C PRO A 99 2.45 3.14 -8.46
N LEU A 100 1.38 3.83 -8.88
CA LEU A 100 0.09 3.23 -9.18
C LEU A 100 0.13 2.37 -10.45
N TRP A 101 0.90 2.79 -11.45
CA TRP A 101 1.06 2.08 -12.71
C TRP A 101 1.63 0.67 -12.51
N ALA A 102 2.49 0.48 -11.51
CA ALA A 102 3.10 -0.79 -11.18
C ALA A 102 2.24 -1.65 -10.24
N ALA A 103 1.32 -1.01 -9.53
CA ALA A 103 0.40 -1.69 -8.64
C ALA A 103 -0.77 -2.27 -9.43
N TYR A 104 -1.43 -1.48 -10.29
CA TYR A 104 -2.69 -1.85 -10.94
C TYR A 104 -2.61 -3.18 -11.70
N THR A 105 -1.53 -3.40 -12.48
CA THR A 105 -1.33 -4.59 -13.31
C THR A 105 -1.04 -5.87 -12.53
N MET A 106 -0.87 -5.76 -11.21
CA MET A 106 -0.45 -6.84 -10.33
C MET A 106 -1.54 -7.29 -9.36
N TYR A 107 -2.78 -6.81 -9.53
CA TYR A 107 -3.95 -7.30 -8.79
C TYR A 107 -4.92 -7.99 -9.75
N PRO A 108 -5.64 -9.04 -9.32
CA PRO A 108 -5.72 -9.57 -7.96
C PRO A 108 -4.43 -10.22 -7.44
N ALA A 109 -4.20 -10.12 -6.13
CA ALA A 109 -2.97 -10.57 -5.48
C ALA A 109 -3.23 -11.28 -4.17
N TYR A 110 -2.59 -12.43 -3.96
CA TYR A 110 -2.60 -13.10 -2.66
C TYR A 110 -1.77 -12.32 -1.64
N ARG A 111 -2.31 -12.17 -0.42
CA ARG A 111 -1.75 -11.34 0.65
C ARG A 111 -1.76 -12.12 1.95
N LYS A 112 -0.58 -12.46 2.46
CA LYS A 112 -0.43 -13.19 3.73
C LYS A 112 -1.02 -12.44 4.93
N LYS A 113 -1.03 -11.10 4.90
CA LYS A 113 -1.54 -10.26 6.00
C LYS A 113 -2.99 -10.60 6.42
N ASN A 114 -3.81 -11.01 5.47
CA ASN A 114 -5.23 -11.31 5.67
C ASN A 114 -5.63 -12.65 5.04
N ASP A 115 -4.64 -13.48 4.68
CA ASP A 115 -4.80 -14.83 4.16
C ASP A 115 -5.81 -14.93 3.00
N LYS A 116 -5.74 -13.98 2.07
CA LYS A 116 -6.75 -13.80 1.01
C LYS A 116 -6.15 -13.26 -0.28
N VAL A 117 -6.76 -13.61 -1.42
CA VAL A 117 -6.59 -12.90 -2.69
C VAL A 117 -7.36 -11.59 -2.65
N ASN A 118 -6.65 -10.47 -2.60
CA ASN A 118 -7.22 -9.13 -2.65
C ASN A 118 -7.37 -8.67 -4.11
N SER A 119 -8.51 -8.09 -4.41
CA SER A 119 -8.73 -7.22 -5.57
C SER A 119 -8.02 -5.88 -5.41
N TYR A 120 -7.92 -5.13 -6.51
CA TYR A 120 -7.40 -3.76 -6.47
C TYR A 120 -8.27 -2.83 -5.61
N ALA A 121 -9.60 -2.99 -5.67
CA ALA A 121 -10.55 -2.26 -4.84
C ALA A 121 -10.30 -2.49 -3.34
N GLU A 122 -10.12 -3.74 -2.92
CA GLU A 122 -9.80 -4.08 -1.53
C GLU A 122 -8.45 -3.50 -1.09
N ARG A 123 -7.47 -3.42 -2.01
CA ARG A 123 -6.19 -2.78 -1.72
C ARG A 123 -6.36 -1.28 -1.43
N LEU A 124 -7.18 -0.58 -2.22
CA LEU A 124 -7.51 0.83 -2.02
C LEU A 124 -8.29 1.03 -0.71
N GLN A 125 -9.29 0.20 -0.44
CA GLN A 125 -10.06 0.24 0.82
C GLN A 125 -9.15 0.09 2.05
N GLY A 126 -8.17 -0.82 1.98
CA GLY A 126 -7.16 -0.96 3.04
C GLY A 126 -6.33 0.31 3.25
N CYS A 127 -5.99 1.05 2.18
CA CYS A 127 -5.31 2.34 2.33
C CYS A 127 -6.17 3.36 3.08
N PHE A 128 -7.47 3.44 2.79
CA PHE A 128 -8.39 4.32 3.54
C PHE A 128 -8.47 3.94 5.03
N GLN A 129 -8.59 2.66 5.33
CA GLN A 129 -8.68 2.18 6.71
C GLN A 129 -7.39 2.46 7.50
N PHE A 130 -6.24 2.10 6.94
CA PHE A 130 -4.99 2.12 7.69
C PHE A 130 -4.20 3.42 7.52
N SER A 131 -3.95 3.85 6.28
CA SER A 131 -3.13 5.03 5.99
C SER A 131 -3.88 6.34 6.21
N MET A 132 -5.15 6.38 5.81
CA MET A 132 -6.00 7.58 5.95
C MET A 132 -6.70 7.64 7.32
N ASN A 133 -6.48 6.63 8.17
CA ASN A 133 -7.13 6.45 9.46
C ASN A 133 -8.65 6.68 9.40
N GLY A 134 -9.29 6.19 8.33
CA GLY A 134 -10.69 6.46 8.04
C GLY A 134 -11.50 5.20 7.80
N LYS A 135 -12.57 5.34 7.02
CA LYS A 135 -13.47 4.24 6.66
C LYS A 135 -13.22 3.85 5.20
N ALA A 136 -13.27 2.55 4.92
CA ALA A 136 -13.27 2.07 3.54
C ALA A 136 -14.51 2.58 2.78
N PRO A 137 -14.34 3.20 1.60
CA PRO A 137 -15.45 3.43 0.68
C PRO A 137 -16.00 2.11 0.14
N GLU A 138 -17.23 2.11 -0.37
CA GLU A 138 -17.83 0.94 -1.04
C GLU A 138 -16.99 0.51 -2.26
N ALA A 139 -16.82 -0.80 -2.45
CA ALA A 139 -15.89 -1.36 -3.43
C ALA A 139 -16.28 -1.03 -4.89
N ASP A 140 -17.58 -0.95 -5.16
CA ASP A 140 -18.19 -0.56 -6.43
C ASP A 140 -18.63 0.92 -6.43
N GLY A 141 -18.30 1.66 -5.38
CA GLY A 141 -18.66 3.07 -5.23
C GLY A 141 -17.84 4.03 -6.11
N PRO A 142 -18.31 5.28 -6.25
CA PRO A 142 -17.69 6.25 -7.16
C PRO A 142 -16.23 6.60 -6.80
N VAL A 143 -15.88 6.61 -5.51
CA VAL A 143 -14.50 6.90 -5.06
C VAL A 143 -13.52 5.83 -5.52
N ILE A 144 -13.87 4.55 -5.34
CA ILE A 144 -13.01 3.43 -5.77
C ILE A 144 -12.99 3.33 -7.29
N ALA A 145 -14.12 3.57 -7.97
CA ALA A 145 -14.17 3.60 -9.43
C ALA A 145 -13.23 4.68 -10.00
N ALA A 146 -13.26 5.90 -9.46
CA ALA A 146 -12.42 7.01 -9.90
C ALA A 146 -10.92 6.73 -9.66
N LEU A 147 -10.55 6.29 -8.45
CA LEU A 147 -9.17 5.91 -8.13
C LEU A 147 -8.67 4.74 -8.99
N SER A 148 -9.52 3.75 -9.25
CA SER A 148 -9.18 2.61 -10.12
C SER A 148 -8.98 3.05 -11.58
N ALA A 149 -9.83 3.95 -12.10
CA ALA A 149 -9.67 4.52 -13.43
C ALA A 149 -8.36 5.31 -13.55
N TYR A 150 -8.01 6.11 -12.53
CA TYR A 150 -6.74 6.83 -12.50
C TYR A 150 -5.54 5.90 -12.55
N SER A 151 -5.52 4.86 -11.71
CA SER A 151 -4.45 3.86 -11.69
C SER A 151 -4.36 3.06 -12.98
N TYR A 152 -5.51 2.69 -13.57
CA TYR A 152 -5.58 2.03 -14.87
C TYR A 152 -4.98 2.89 -15.97
N TRP A 153 -5.34 4.18 -16.02
CA TRP A 153 -4.78 5.11 -17.00
C TRP A 153 -3.27 5.28 -16.84
N LEU A 154 -2.77 5.41 -15.60
CA LEU A 154 -1.33 5.46 -15.35
C LEU A 154 -0.62 4.19 -15.83
N ALA A 155 -1.28 3.03 -15.80
CA ALA A 155 -0.76 1.75 -16.26
C ALA A 155 -0.90 1.49 -17.77
N THR A 156 -1.30 2.48 -18.59
CA THR A 156 -1.51 2.28 -20.04
C THR A 156 -0.26 1.72 -20.73
N GLY A 157 -0.35 0.52 -21.28
CA GLY A 157 0.76 -0.16 -21.95
C GLY A 157 1.70 -0.95 -21.03
N ALA A 158 1.47 -0.95 -19.71
CA ALA A 158 2.19 -1.82 -18.79
C ALA A 158 1.69 -3.28 -18.93
N PRO A 159 2.60 -4.28 -18.93
CA PRO A 159 2.23 -5.69 -18.97
C PRO A 159 1.48 -6.14 -17.71
N THR A 160 0.40 -6.90 -17.88
CA THR A 160 -0.35 -7.53 -16.78
C THR A 160 0.45 -8.67 -16.17
N GLY A 161 0.49 -8.75 -14.84
CA GLY A 161 1.13 -9.84 -14.09
C GLY A 161 2.67 -9.86 -14.15
N GLN A 162 3.30 -8.81 -14.66
CA GLN A 162 4.76 -8.71 -14.71
C GLN A 162 5.27 -7.62 -13.78
N GLU A 163 6.28 -7.95 -12.99
CA GLU A 163 6.94 -7.00 -12.11
C GLU A 163 7.83 -6.05 -12.92
N LEU A 164 7.48 -4.76 -12.88
CA LEU A 164 8.24 -3.70 -13.53
C LEU A 164 9.25 -3.08 -12.54
N PRO A 165 10.46 -2.70 -13.00
CA PRO A 165 11.43 -1.99 -12.16
C PRO A 165 10.83 -0.72 -11.55
N GLY A 166 11.03 -0.52 -10.25
CA GLY A 166 10.52 0.65 -9.52
C GLY A 166 9.09 0.53 -8.99
N ARG A 167 8.51 -0.68 -8.99
CA ARG A 167 7.15 -0.98 -8.50
C ARG A 167 6.89 -0.67 -7.03
N ALA A 168 7.88 -0.89 -6.17
CA ALA A 168 7.77 -0.75 -4.72
C ALA A 168 8.70 0.36 -4.21
N TYR A 169 8.94 0.40 -2.90
CA TYR A 169 10.07 1.15 -2.35
C TYR A 169 11.35 0.30 -2.49
N PRO A 170 12.52 0.91 -2.74
CA PRO A 170 13.78 0.18 -2.73
C PRO A 170 14.03 -0.43 -1.37
N GLU A 171 14.57 -1.64 -1.36
CA GLU A 171 15.07 -2.25 -0.15
C GLU A 171 16.36 -1.54 0.29
N VAL A 172 16.42 -1.16 1.56
CA VAL A 172 17.63 -0.58 2.15
C VAL A 172 18.34 -1.69 2.93
N PRO A 173 19.61 -2.01 2.61
CA PRO A 173 20.35 -3.03 3.34
C PRO A 173 20.40 -2.72 4.82
N GLN A 174 20.23 -3.76 5.65
CA GLN A 174 20.37 -3.59 7.08
C GLN A 174 21.84 -3.26 7.42
N PRO A 175 22.09 -2.24 8.25
CA PRO A 175 23.45 -1.90 8.66
C PRO A 175 24.06 -3.04 9.48
N GLU A 176 25.31 -3.41 9.19
CA GLU A 176 26.02 -4.51 9.87
C GLU A 176 26.08 -4.34 11.41
N GLY A 177 26.08 -3.10 11.89
CA GLY A 177 26.11 -2.76 13.32
C GLY A 177 24.73 -2.50 13.96
N GLY A 178 23.64 -2.75 13.24
CA GLY A 178 22.29 -2.38 13.68
C GLY A 178 22.01 -0.87 13.59
N TYR A 179 20.87 -0.44 14.12
CA TYR A 179 20.41 0.95 14.04
C TYR A 179 20.92 1.79 15.22
N ASP A 180 21.50 2.96 14.93
CA ASP A 180 21.92 3.94 15.93
C ASP A 180 20.90 5.09 15.99
N LEU A 181 20.15 5.14 17.10
CA LEU A 181 19.11 6.15 17.31
C LEU A 181 19.68 7.54 17.54
N ALA A 182 20.83 7.67 18.21
CA ALA A 182 21.44 8.98 18.47
C ALA A 182 21.96 9.59 17.17
N LYS A 183 22.55 8.78 16.30
CA LYS A 183 22.91 9.20 14.94
C LYS A 183 21.66 9.52 14.11
N GLY A 184 20.61 8.73 14.26
CA GLY A 184 19.31 8.98 13.61
C GLY A 184 18.70 10.33 13.99
N GLU A 185 18.76 10.70 15.26
CA GLU A 185 18.31 12.01 15.76
C GLU A 185 19.10 13.16 15.14
N GLN A 186 20.44 13.06 15.11
CA GLN A 186 21.29 14.08 14.47
C GLN A 186 20.97 14.26 12.97
N VAL A 187 20.75 13.16 12.25
CA VAL A 187 20.34 13.19 10.85
C VAL A 187 18.96 13.82 10.69
N TYR A 188 18.02 13.46 11.58
CA TYR A 188 16.67 14.01 11.58
C TYR A 188 16.69 15.54 11.75
N ASP A 189 17.40 16.04 12.76
CA ASP A 189 17.53 17.46 13.03
C ASP A 189 18.16 18.22 11.87
N ALA A 190 19.20 17.64 11.25
CA ALA A 190 19.94 18.28 10.17
C ALA A 190 19.19 18.27 8.82
N GLN A 191 18.38 17.24 8.53
CA GLN A 191 17.87 17.00 7.18
C GLN A 191 16.34 16.92 7.07
N CYS A 192 15.64 16.62 8.16
CA CYS A 192 14.21 16.27 8.12
C CYS A 192 13.35 17.29 8.87
N ALA A 193 13.83 17.77 10.02
CA ALA A 193 13.07 18.63 10.94
C ALA A 193 12.64 19.97 10.31
N VAL A 194 13.40 20.47 9.34
CA VAL A 194 13.06 21.71 8.59
C VAL A 194 11.70 21.61 7.88
N CYS A 195 11.31 20.41 7.46
CA CYS A 195 10.02 20.16 6.80
C CYS A 195 9.03 19.45 7.73
N HIS A 196 9.47 18.44 8.48
CA HIS A 196 8.59 17.59 9.28
C HIS A 196 8.41 18.07 10.73
N GLY A 197 9.05 19.17 11.11
CA GLY A 197 9.00 19.72 12.46
C GLY A 197 9.99 19.04 13.41
N PRO A 198 10.39 19.72 14.50
CA PRO A 198 11.34 19.18 15.48
C PRO A 198 10.80 17.93 16.19
N ASN A 199 9.48 17.75 16.26
CA ASN A 199 8.84 16.59 16.89
C ASN A 199 8.16 15.67 15.87
N GLY A 200 8.42 15.80 14.57
CA GLY A 200 7.79 14.99 13.53
C GLY A 200 6.30 15.25 13.34
N GLU A 201 5.81 16.39 13.81
CA GLU A 201 4.39 16.79 13.76
C GLU A 201 3.89 17.17 12.36
N GLY A 202 4.81 17.34 11.40
CA GLY A 202 4.52 17.80 10.05
C GLY A 202 4.17 19.29 9.99
N GLN A 203 3.82 19.75 8.80
CA GLN A 203 3.34 21.11 8.55
C GLN A 203 2.01 21.08 7.81
N LYS A 204 1.06 21.86 8.29
CA LYS A 204 -0.27 21.98 7.69
C LYS A 204 -0.46 23.29 6.95
N SER A 205 -1.30 23.26 5.92
CA SER A 205 -1.95 24.43 5.34
C SER A 205 -3.46 24.20 5.38
N GLY A 206 -4.15 24.93 6.25
CA GLY A 206 -5.52 24.61 6.65
C GLY A 206 -5.60 23.21 7.29
N ASP A 207 -6.49 22.37 6.79
CA ASP A 207 -6.68 20.99 7.28
C ASP A 207 -5.76 19.96 6.62
N LEU A 208 -4.99 20.36 5.60
CA LEU A 208 -4.14 19.48 4.79
C LEU A 208 -2.68 19.51 5.23
N TYR A 209 -2.01 18.37 5.22
CA TYR A 209 -0.56 18.32 5.41
C TYR A 209 0.19 18.64 4.11
N VAL A 210 1.02 19.69 4.15
CA VAL A 210 2.01 19.99 3.11
C VAL A 210 3.24 19.11 3.31
N PHE A 211 3.68 18.98 4.56
CA PHE A 211 4.65 17.97 4.99
C PHE A 211 3.96 17.06 5.99
N PRO A 212 3.84 15.74 5.71
CA PRO A 212 3.10 14.84 6.58
C PRO A 212 3.82 14.67 7.93
N PRO A 213 3.09 14.36 9.01
CA PRO A 213 3.73 13.92 10.24
C PRO A 213 4.41 12.57 10.02
N LEU A 214 5.41 12.27 10.83
CA LEU A 214 6.15 10.99 10.75
C LEU A 214 5.81 10.03 11.88
N TRP A 215 5.46 10.55 13.06
CA TRP A 215 4.92 9.79 14.20
C TRP A 215 3.86 10.61 14.98
N GLY A 216 3.19 9.96 15.94
CA GLY A 216 2.16 10.58 16.80
C GLY A 216 0.71 10.18 16.50
N GLY A 217 -0.23 10.61 17.34
CA GLY A 217 -1.63 10.15 17.34
C GLY A 217 -2.50 10.58 16.15
N GLY A 218 -1.96 11.38 15.24
CA GLY A 218 -2.61 11.77 13.99
C GLY A 218 -2.28 10.89 12.78
N LEU A 219 -1.46 9.85 12.96
CA LEU A 219 -0.96 9.01 11.87
C LEU A 219 -1.60 7.64 11.79
N VAL A 220 -1.48 7.10 10.58
CA VAL A 220 -1.50 5.69 10.18
C VAL A 220 -1.67 4.72 11.35
N GLN A 221 -2.72 3.89 11.33
CA GLN A 221 -2.94 2.88 12.36
C GLN A 221 -1.73 1.95 12.49
N LEU A 222 -1.34 1.62 13.74
CA LEU A 222 -0.13 0.87 14.12
C LEU A 222 0.12 -0.42 13.30
N GLY A 223 -0.92 -1.03 12.72
CA GLY A 223 -0.84 -2.23 11.87
C GLY A 223 -0.29 -2.03 10.45
N CYS A 224 0.01 -0.79 10.04
CA CYS A 224 0.70 -0.50 8.77
C CYS A 224 2.22 -0.42 8.94
N TRP A 225 2.69 0.14 10.07
CA TRP A 225 4.12 0.24 10.40
C TRP A 225 4.77 -1.12 10.70
N HIS A 226 4.08 -2.01 11.42
CA HIS A 226 4.65 -3.31 11.79
C HIS A 226 4.84 -4.27 10.60
N ALA A 227 4.08 -4.08 9.51
CA ALA A 227 4.23 -4.91 8.30
C ALA A 227 5.42 -4.48 7.42
N SER A 228 5.88 -3.22 7.54
CA SER A 228 7.05 -2.68 6.84
C SER A 228 8.33 -2.69 7.68
N ASN A 229 8.25 -3.00 8.97
CA ASN A 229 9.37 -2.94 9.92
C ASN A 229 10.44 -4.03 9.74
N GLN A 230 10.46 -4.75 8.62
CA GLN A 230 11.68 -5.43 8.19
C GLN A 230 12.66 -4.48 7.47
N HIS A 231 12.21 -3.31 6.98
CA HIS A 231 13.01 -2.47 6.07
C HIS A 231 12.87 -0.94 6.22
N GLY A 232 12.47 -0.39 7.39
CA GLY A 232 12.48 1.07 7.58
C GLY A 232 12.30 1.52 9.03
N CYS A 233 13.15 2.46 9.48
CA CYS A 233 13.27 3.11 10.79
C CYS A 233 12.16 2.81 11.81
N GLY A 234 12.31 1.73 12.58
CA GLY A 234 11.44 1.42 13.71
C GLY A 234 11.48 2.53 14.76
N VAL A 235 10.48 3.41 14.77
CA VAL A 235 10.19 4.24 15.93
C VAL A 235 9.41 3.38 16.91
N HIS A 236 10.13 2.74 17.83
CA HIS A 236 9.51 2.22 19.05
C HIS A 236 8.90 3.40 19.81
N GLN A 237 7.60 3.62 19.63
CA GLN A 237 6.80 4.39 20.58
C GLN A 237 6.78 3.62 21.90
N GLY A 238 7.73 3.92 22.76
CA GLY A 238 7.84 3.28 24.05
C GLY A 238 8.91 3.94 24.90
N LYS A 239 8.75 5.25 25.18
CA LYS A 239 9.31 5.92 26.38
C LYS A 239 9.01 7.41 26.58
N HIS A 240 8.19 8.08 25.76
CA HIS A 240 7.83 9.49 26.00
C HIS A 240 6.37 9.75 26.42
N ALA A 241 5.52 8.72 26.49
CA ALA A 241 4.15 8.81 26.98
C ALA A 241 4.00 8.34 28.43
N THR A 242 4.74 8.94 29.37
CA THR A 242 4.41 8.97 30.82
C THR A 242 5.37 9.93 31.54
N GLY A 243 5.20 11.22 31.27
CA GLY A 243 5.82 12.33 32.01
C GLY A 243 4.80 13.17 32.77
N GLN A 244 3.63 12.62 33.12
CA GLN A 244 2.72 13.28 34.05
C GLN A 244 3.25 13.10 35.47
N ARG A 245 3.96 14.13 35.96
CA ARG A 245 4.19 14.35 37.38
C ARG A 245 2.83 14.35 38.09
N ARG A 246 2.55 13.29 38.85
CA ARG A 246 1.44 13.27 39.81
C ARG A 246 1.75 14.30 40.88
N HIS A 247 1.00 15.40 40.91
CA HIS A 247 0.89 16.23 42.11
C HIS A 247 -0.02 15.51 43.11
N PRO A 248 0.39 15.29 44.37
CA PRO A 248 -0.49 14.76 45.39
C PRO A 248 -1.39 15.89 45.90
N VAL A 249 -2.69 15.76 45.66
CA VAL A 249 -3.72 16.55 46.32
C VAL A 249 -3.93 15.94 47.71
N ARG A 250 -3.73 16.75 48.75
CA ARG A 250 -4.33 16.54 50.07
C ARG A 250 -5.75 17.11 50.06
#